data_AF-A0A4R4LWZ7-F1
#
_entry.id   AF-A0A4R4LWZ7-F1
#
_cell.length_a   1.000
_cell.length_b   1.000
_cell.length_c   1.000
_cell.angle_alpha   90.00
_cell.angle_beta   90.00
_cell.angle_gamma   90.00
#
_symmetry.space_group_name_H-M   'P 1'
#
loop_
_entity.id
_entity.type
_entity.pdbx_description
1 polymer ?
#
loop_
_entity_poly.entity_id
_entity_poly.type
_entity_poly.pdbx_seq_one_letter_code
_entity_poly.pdbx_strand_id
1 'polypeptide(L)'
;MSGDGTSEGATGEGGPGVSKEGLHGERPGREAEIGRGLARRNGRRGRRRGEQAMVPEAEFTSYYGLPILNPPTWKATDIAGYFFLGGLAGAGSVLAAGAQLTGRPAAARAMKISSLAAIGGSTALLIHDLGRPARFANMLRVMKPTSPMSMGSWLLGAYGPAAGAAAVLDATGLFPRLGAAATAGAAVLGPLVATYTAALAADTAVPSWHDVHRELPMVFAGSATSAAAGMGLVVSPAREAAPMRTAAVFGAVLELAAAKLIEHRAGLVAEPYKTGKAGRYMRAGEILTAAGTAGGVLLAGRGRTAAALSGAALLAGSACTRFGIFHAGVQSAEDPKYTVVPQRERLTAAANESGNGARNGSG
;
A
#
# COMPACT_ATOMS: atom_id res chain seq x y z
N MET A 1 -16.01 11.22 83.45
CA MET A 1 -14.57 11.48 83.27
C MET A 1 -14.38 11.68 81.76
N SER A 2 -14.77 12.82 81.17
CA SER A 2 -14.40 14.23 81.40
C SER A 2 -12.97 14.54 80.94
N GLY A 3 -12.87 15.48 79.99
CA GLY A 3 -11.66 16.02 79.35
C GLY A 3 -11.80 16.01 77.81
N ASP A 4 -12.51 16.93 77.14
CA ASP A 4 -12.20 18.36 76.89
C ASP A 4 -10.92 18.53 76.04
N GLY A 5 -10.83 19.24 74.91
CA GLY A 5 -11.75 20.20 74.27
C GLY A 5 -11.30 20.56 72.84
N THR A 6 -12.13 21.38 72.21
CA THR A 6 -12.09 21.93 70.84
C THR A 6 -11.13 23.10 70.64
N SER A 7 -10.53 23.22 69.44
CA SER A 7 -10.28 24.50 68.73
C SER A 7 -10.12 24.21 67.22
N GLU A 8 -11.07 24.69 66.40
CA GLU A 8 -10.89 25.74 65.36
C GLU A 8 -9.66 25.51 64.46
N GLY A 9 -9.76 25.25 63.16
CA GLY A 9 -10.55 25.96 62.16
C GLY A 9 -9.58 26.61 61.17
N ALA A 10 -9.31 25.98 60.04
CA ALA A 10 -8.74 26.65 58.87
C ALA A 10 -9.04 25.84 57.60
N THR A 11 -10.06 26.31 56.91
CA THR A 11 -10.38 26.04 55.51
C THR A 11 -9.14 26.16 54.63
N GLY A 12 -8.74 25.06 53.99
CA GLY A 12 -7.72 25.01 52.94
C GLY A 12 -8.24 24.16 51.81
N GLU A 13 -8.67 24.83 50.75
CA GLU A 13 -9.33 24.30 49.56
C GLU A 13 -8.56 23.13 48.91
N GLY A 14 -9.33 22.16 48.41
CA GLY A 14 -8.81 20.98 47.72
C GLY A 14 -8.06 21.34 46.44
N GLY A 15 -6.77 21.02 46.40
CA GLY A 15 -6.02 20.84 45.16
C GLY A 15 -5.90 19.34 44.86
N PRO A 16 -6.12 18.89 43.62
CA PRO A 16 -5.94 17.48 43.28
C PRO A 16 -4.46 17.11 43.38
N GLY A 17 -4.14 16.25 44.35
CA GLY A 17 -2.81 15.68 44.53
C GLY A 17 -2.51 14.67 43.42
N VAL A 18 -1.51 14.97 42.59
CA VAL A 18 -1.01 14.05 41.56
C VAL A 18 0.05 13.15 42.18
N SER A 19 -0.21 11.85 42.30
CA SER A 19 0.78 10.84 42.70
C SER A 19 1.30 10.06 41.48
N LYS A 20 2.40 9.31 41.67
CA LYS A 20 3.08 8.51 40.64
C LYS A 20 2.21 7.45 39.95
N GLU A 21 1.03 7.16 40.48
CA GLU A 21 0.12 6.10 40.01
C GLU A 21 -1.10 6.64 39.23
N GLY A 22 -1.18 7.95 39.01
CA GLY A 22 -2.25 8.60 38.25
C GLY A 22 -3.48 8.97 39.09
N LEU A 23 -4.36 9.79 38.51
CA LEU A 23 -5.58 10.29 39.17
C LEU A 23 -6.61 9.16 39.33
N HIS A 24 -6.96 8.82 40.58
CA HIS A 24 -8.07 7.92 40.87
C HIS A 24 -9.39 8.71 40.95
N GLY A 25 -10.38 8.32 40.13
CA GLY A 25 -11.78 8.70 40.35
C GLY A 25 -12.46 9.47 39.22
N GLU A 26 -11.74 9.97 38.22
CA GLU A 26 -12.36 10.61 37.05
C GLU A 26 -12.08 9.81 35.77
N ARG A 27 -13.14 9.47 35.05
CA ARG A 27 -13.03 9.04 33.64
C ARG A 27 -12.91 10.33 32.81
N PRO A 28 -11.81 10.56 32.09
CA PRO A 28 -11.75 11.70 31.19
C PRO A 28 -12.86 11.58 30.15
N GLY A 29 -13.63 12.65 29.95
CA GLY A 29 -14.59 12.73 28.85
C GLY A 29 -13.90 12.51 27.50
N ARG A 30 -14.68 12.28 26.43
CA ARG A 30 -14.18 12.05 25.06
C ARG A 30 -13.35 13.19 24.45
N GLU A 31 -13.15 14.28 25.20
CA GLU A 31 -12.27 15.39 24.87
C GLU A 31 -11.23 15.51 25.98
N ALA A 32 -10.17 14.70 25.89
CA ALA A 32 -8.96 15.04 26.62
C ALA A 32 -8.36 16.26 25.92
N GLU A 33 -8.38 17.42 26.58
CA GLU A 33 -7.59 18.58 26.13
C GLU A 33 -6.12 18.14 26.17
N ILE A 34 -5.56 17.84 25.00
CA ILE A 34 -4.13 17.57 24.84
C ILE A 34 -3.43 18.82 25.35
N GLY A 35 -2.59 18.65 26.37
CA GLY A 35 -1.93 19.75 27.05
C GLY A 35 -1.43 20.77 26.03
N ARG A 36 -1.91 22.01 26.14
CA ARG A 36 -1.42 23.13 25.34
C ARG A 36 0.07 23.22 25.63
N GLY A 37 0.89 22.61 24.77
CA GLY A 37 2.32 22.82 24.75
C GLY A 37 2.55 24.32 24.79
N LEU A 38 3.25 24.76 25.83
CA LEU A 38 3.57 26.16 26.17
C LEU A 38 3.23 27.11 25.02
N ALA A 39 2.03 27.66 25.07
CA ALA A 39 1.60 28.69 24.12
C ALA A 39 2.67 29.78 24.16
N ARG A 40 3.42 29.91 23.07
CA ARG A 40 4.51 30.87 22.92
C ARG A 40 3.89 32.26 23.09
N ARG A 41 4.01 32.82 24.29
CA ARG A 41 3.50 34.14 24.63
C ARG A 41 4.17 35.13 23.68
N ASN A 42 3.40 35.64 22.73
CA ASN A 42 3.79 36.67 21.78
C ASN A 42 4.19 37.94 22.56
N GLY A 43 5.48 38.09 22.82
CA GLY A 43 6.08 39.29 23.41
C GLY A 43 6.50 40.27 22.32
N ARG A 44 5.54 41.02 21.74
CA ARG A 44 5.89 42.28 21.06
C ARG A 44 6.08 43.36 22.13
N ARG A 45 7.32 43.58 22.56
CA ARG A 45 7.87 44.89 22.99
C ARG A 45 9.34 44.75 23.41
N GLY A 46 10.22 45.52 22.77
CA GLY A 46 11.53 45.84 23.33
C GLY A 46 12.71 45.56 22.42
N ARG A 47 13.14 46.58 21.67
CA ARG A 47 14.50 46.70 21.13
C ARG A 47 15.49 46.60 22.30
N ARG A 48 16.21 45.46 22.45
CA ARG A 48 17.57 45.36 23.05
C ARG A 48 18.04 43.90 23.09
N ARG A 49 19.12 43.62 22.34
CA ARG A 49 20.22 42.68 22.61
C ARG A 49 19.87 41.50 23.54
N GLY A 50 19.14 40.51 23.03
CA GLY A 50 18.93 39.20 23.66
C GLY A 50 19.80 38.16 22.98
N GLU A 51 20.45 37.31 23.77
CA GLU A 51 21.43 36.31 23.35
C GLU A 51 20.95 35.46 22.17
N GLN A 52 21.82 35.29 21.18
CA GLN A 52 21.64 34.26 20.16
C GLN A 52 21.47 32.92 20.89
N ALA A 53 20.48 32.11 20.50
CA ALA A 53 20.31 30.79 21.08
C ALA A 53 21.62 29.99 20.87
N MET A 54 22.41 29.83 21.94
CA MET A 54 23.69 29.10 21.94
C MET A 54 23.49 27.58 21.90
N VAL A 55 22.24 27.12 21.91
CA VAL A 55 21.86 25.72 21.81
C VAL A 55 21.39 25.48 20.38
N PRO A 56 22.05 24.58 19.61
CA PRO A 56 21.54 24.14 18.32
C PRO A 56 20.09 23.71 18.46
N GLU A 57 19.24 23.98 17.46
CA GLU A 57 17.87 23.45 17.48
C GLU A 57 17.93 21.93 17.67
N ALA A 58 17.25 21.43 18.70
CA ALA A 58 17.29 20.01 19.02
C ALA A 58 16.67 19.20 17.87
N GLU A 59 17.49 18.38 17.20
CA GLU A 59 17.05 17.35 16.26
C GLU A 59 16.32 16.24 17.03
N PHE A 60 15.01 16.42 17.23
CA PHE A 60 14.17 15.43 17.89
C PHE A 60 13.84 14.28 16.92
N THR A 61 14.69 13.26 16.89
CA THR A 61 14.48 12.04 16.08
C THR A 61 13.35 11.18 16.64
N SER A 62 13.27 10.99 17.97
CA SER A 62 12.12 10.40 18.69
C SER A 62 12.32 10.46 20.22
N TYR A 63 11.27 10.18 21.00
CA TYR A 63 11.29 10.25 22.47
C TYR A 63 12.24 9.20 23.12
N TYR A 64 12.49 8.05 22.47
CA TYR A 64 13.42 7.00 22.94
C TYR A 64 14.14 6.18 21.86
N GLY A 65 14.07 6.56 20.58
CA GLY A 65 14.58 5.73 19.46
C GLY A 65 13.69 4.53 19.12
N LEU A 66 12.57 4.34 19.82
CA LEU A 66 11.69 3.20 19.65
C LEU A 66 10.61 3.45 18.58
N PRO A 67 10.19 2.39 17.85
CA PRO A 67 9.06 2.47 16.93
C PRO A 67 7.81 3.03 17.62
N ILE A 68 7.15 3.98 16.97
CA ILE A 68 5.86 4.52 17.43
C ILE A 68 4.71 3.61 17.01
N LEU A 69 4.89 2.92 15.88
CA LEU A 69 3.94 1.95 15.34
C LEU A 69 4.40 0.54 15.71
N ASN A 70 3.45 -0.35 15.98
CA ASN A 70 3.75 -1.77 15.98
C ASN A 70 4.14 -2.19 14.54
N PRO A 71 5.28 -2.87 14.35
CA PRO A 71 5.69 -3.30 13.02
C PRO A 71 4.68 -4.31 12.46
N PRO A 72 4.46 -4.33 11.12
CA PRO A 72 3.60 -5.31 10.50
C PRO A 72 4.07 -6.74 10.81
N THR A 73 3.21 -7.58 11.35
CA THR A 73 3.52 -8.99 11.66
C THR A 73 3.42 -9.92 10.43
N TRP A 74 3.10 -9.36 9.28
CA TRP A 74 2.90 -10.09 8.03
C TRP A 74 4.20 -10.73 7.55
N LYS A 75 4.09 -11.96 7.02
CA LYS A 75 5.22 -12.58 6.34
C LYS A 75 5.35 -12.00 4.94
N ALA A 76 6.56 -11.60 4.57
CA ALA A 76 6.84 -11.03 3.25
C ALA A 76 6.40 -11.98 2.11
N THR A 77 6.61 -13.28 2.26
CA THR A 77 6.20 -14.30 1.26
C THR A 77 4.70 -14.31 1.03
N ASP A 78 3.92 -14.14 2.10
CA ASP A 78 2.49 -14.36 2.06
C ASP A 78 1.81 -13.12 1.49
N ILE A 79 2.08 -11.93 2.07
CA ILE A 79 1.43 -10.69 1.65
C ILE A 79 2.01 -10.14 0.35
N ALA A 80 3.33 -10.10 0.16
CA ALA A 80 3.88 -9.62 -1.11
C ALA A 80 3.57 -10.60 -2.26
N GLY A 81 3.56 -11.91 -1.98
CA GLY A 81 3.12 -12.93 -2.92
C GLY A 81 1.62 -12.79 -3.26
N TYR A 82 0.77 -12.55 -2.27
CA TYR A 82 -0.66 -12.25 -2.46
C TYR A 82 -0.87 -11.02 -3.34
N PHE A 83 -0.14 -9.92 -3.10
CA PHE A 83 -0.18 -8.70 -3.93
C PHE A 83 0.21 -8.98 -5.38
N PHE A 84 1.32 -9.70 -5.58
CA PHE A 84 1.83 -10.04 -6.90
C PHE A 84 0.86 -10.95 -7.66
N LEU A 85 0.43 -12.05 -7.06
CA LEU A 85 -0.46 -13.02 -7.70
C LEU A 85 -1.86 -12.45 -7.94
N GLY A 86 -2.37 -11.62 -7.02
CA GLY A 86 -3.64 -10.91 -7.22
C GLY A 86 -3.56 -9.93 -8.37
N GLY A 87 -2.46 -9.16 -8.45
CA GLY A 87 -2.14 -8.28 -9.59
C GLY A 87 -2.10 -9.02 -10.92
N LEU A 88 -1.30 -10.08 -10.98
CA LEU A 88 -1.15 -10.94 -12.16
C LEU A 88 -2.51 -11.51 -12.62
N ALA A 89 -3.33 -11.99 -11.68
CA ALA A 89 -4.64 -12.51 -11.99
C ALA A 89 -5.55 -11.43 -12.60
N GLY A 90 -5.69 -10.30 -11.91
CA GLY A 90 -6.62 -9.24 -12.30
C GLY A 90 -6.29 -8.64 -13.67
N ALA A 91 -5.03 -8.24 -13.88
CA ALA A 91 -4.57 -7.75 -15.18
C ALA A 91 -4.57 -8.85 -16.26
N GLY A 92 -4.29 -10.10 -15.87
CA GLY A 92 -4.34 -11.26 -16.76
C GLY A 92 -5.72 -11.49 -17.36
N SER A 93 -6.78 -11.29 -16.57
CA SER A 93 -8.17 -11.43 -17.04
C SER A 93 -8.59 -10.33 -18.01
N VAL A 94 -8.05 -9.11 -17.86
CA VAL A 94 -8.23 -8.03 -18.86
C VAL A 94 -7.55 -8.39 -20.18
N LEU A 95 -6.31 -8.89 -20.13
CA LEU A 95 -5.61 -9.34 -21.33
C LEU A 95 -6.28 -10.58 -21.97
N ALA A 96 -6.84 -11.48 -21.17
CA ALA A 96 -7.61 -12.62 -21.64
C ALA A 96 -8.86 -12.18 -22.42
N ALA A 97 -9.62 -11.22 -21.88
CA ALA A 97 -10.78 -10.66 -22.58
C ALA A 97 -10.38 -9.93 -23.85
N GLY A 98 -9.32 -9.12 -23.82
CA GLY A 98 -8.79 -8.46 -25.03
C GLY A 98 -8.34 -9.45 -26.10
N ALA A 99 -7.66 -10.55 -25.71
CA ALA A 99 -7.29 -11.61 -26.63
C ALA A 99 -8.53 -12.31 -27.22
N GLN A 100 -9.56 -12.58 -26.42
CA GLN A 100 -10.80 -13.16 -26.90
C GLN A 100 -11.53 -12.25 -27.89
N LEU A 101 -11.67 -10.96 -27.57
CA LEU A 101 -12.35 -9.97 -28.42
C LEU A 101 -11.62 -9.75 -29.76
N THR A 102 -10.31 -9.97 -29.78
CA THR A 102 -9.49 -9.76 -30.97
C THR A 102 -9.16 -11.05 -31.72
N GLY A 103 -9.87 -12.15 -31.45
CA GLY A 103 -9.75 -13.40 -32.20
C GLY A 103 -8.44 -14.18 -31.93
N ARG A 104 -7.91 -14.12 -30.70
CA ARG A 104 -6.67 -14.81 -30.27
C ARG A 104 -7.00 -15.90 -29.24
N PRO A 105 -7.62 -17.01 -29.66
CA PRO A 105 -8.22 -17.98 -28.74
C PRO A 105 -7.19 -18.72 -27.89
N ALA A 106 -5.99 -19.00 -28.41
CA ALA A 106 -4.97 -19.70 -27.64
C ALA A 106 -4.36 -18.80 -26.56
N ALA A 107 -4.10 -17.52 -26.89
CA ALA A 107 -3.67 -16.53 -25.90
C ALA A 107 -4.76 -16.27 -24.86
N ALA A 108 -6.03 -16.14 -25.28
CA ALA A 108 -7.16 -15.94 -24.37
C ALA A 108 -7.25 -17.08 -23.36
N ARG A 109 -7.26 -18.34 -23.82
CA ARG A 109 -7.32 -19.51 -22.95
C ARG A 109 -6.13 -19.59 -21.99
N ALA A 110 -4.92 -19.38 -22.49
CA ALA A 110 -3.72 -19.41 -21.68
C ALA A 110 -3.76 -18.35 -20.56
N MET A 111 -4.24 -17.15 -20.87
CA MET A 111 -4.39 -16.06 -19.89
C MET A 111 -5.52 -16.31 -18.88
N LYS A 112 -6.62 -16.96 -19.26
CA LYS A 112 -7.67 -17.36 -18.30
C LYS A 112 -7.15 -18.40 -17.31
N ILE A 113 -6.43 -19.41 -17.81
CA ILE A 113 -5.84 -20.47 -16.97
C ILE A 113 -4.79 -19.86 -16.04
N SER A 114 -3.91 -18.99 -16.54
CA SER A 114 -2.91 -18.33 -15.70
C SER A 114 -3.55 -17.41 -14.65
N SER A 115 -4.64 -16.71 -15.00
CA SER A 115 -5.39 -15.88 -14.06
C SER A 115 -6.07 -16.69 -12.97
N LEU A 116 -6.63 -17.86 -13.31
CA LEU A 116 -7.20 -18.80 -12.35
C LEU A 116 -6.11 -19.35 -11.40
N ALA A 117 -4.97 -19.75 -11.94
CA ALA A 117 -3.85 -20.24 -11.13
C ALA A 117 -3.33 -19.14 -10.18
N ALA A 118 -3.18 -17.91 -10.69
CA ALA A 118 -2.71 -16.77 -9.92
C ALA A 118 -3.70 -16.38 -8.82
N ILE A 119 -5.02 -16.33 -9.09
CA ILE A 119 -5.99 -15.99 -8.04
C ILE A 119 -6.12 -17.10 -6.99
N GLY A 120 -5.99 -18.36 -7.39
CA GLY A 120 -5.93 -19.49 -6.48
C GLY A 120 -4.74 -19.38 -5.53
N GLY A 121 -3.54 -19.12 -6.08
CA GLY A 121 -2.34 -18.89 -5.28
C GLY A 121 -2.42 -17.66 -4.38
N SER A 122 -2.95 -16.55 -4.89
CA SER A 122 -3.19 -15.31 -4.13
C SER A 122 -4.11 -15.58 -2.92
N THR A 123 -5.21 -16.29 -3.14
CA THR A 123 -6.17 -16.66 -2.09
C THR A 123 -5.55 -17.63 -1.08
N ALA A 124 -4.76 -18.60 -1.54
CA ALA A 124 -4.07 -19.56 -0.66
C ALA A 124 -3.05 -18.86 0.26
N LEU A 125 -2.26 -17.92 -0.27
CA LEU A 125 -1.32 -17.13 0.53
C LEU A 125 -2.04 -16.25 1.56
N LEU A 126 -3.16 -15.63 1.19
CA LEU A 126 -3.98 -14.86 2.13
C LEU A 126 -4.55 -15.75 3.25
N ILE A 127 -5.07 -16.94 2.92
CA ILE A 127 -5.59 -17.89 3.90
C ILE A 127 -4.48 -18.37 4.84
N HIS A 128 -3.27 -18.59 4.32
CA HIS A 128 -2.11 -18.96 5.10
C HIS A 128 -1.70 -17.84 6.07
N ASP A 129 -1.64 -16.59 5.62
CA ASP A 129 -1.33 -15.43 6.46
C ASP A 129 -2.36 -15.25 7.58
N LEU A 130 -3.65 -15.50 7.29
CA LEU A 130 -4.71 -15.48 8.31
C LEU A 130 -4.52 -16.54 9.41
N GLY A 131 -3.73 -17.59 9.19
CA GLY A 131 -3.40 -18.65 10.15
C GLY A 131 -4.54 -19.62 10.51
N ARG A 132 -5.81 -19.24 10.25
CA ARG A 132 -6.99 -20.11 10.42
C ARG A 132 -7.92 -19.95 9.21
N PRO A 133 -8.16 -21.00 8.40
CA PRO A 133 -8.97 -20.91 7.18
C PRO A 133 -10.38 -20.38 7.37
N ALA A 134 -11.03 -20.70 8.50
CA ALA A 134 -12.36 -20.20 8.83
C ALA A 134 -12.45 -18.66 8.90
N ARG A 135 -11.32 -17.96 9.12
CA ARG A 135 -11.29 -16.49 9.14
C ARG A 135 -11.66 -15.89 7.79
N PHE A 136 -11.28 -16.51 6.68
CA PHE A 136 -11.66 -16.03 5.36
C PHE A 136 -13.18 -16.06 5.17
N ALA A 137 -13.84 -17.16 5.55
CA ALA A 137 -15.30 -17.27 5.50
C ALA A 137 -15.99 -16.25 6.42
N ASN A 138 -15.38 -15.91 7.56
CA ASN A 138 -15.90 -14.88 8.45
C ASN A 138 -15.82 -13.47 7.83
N MET A 139 -14.82 -13.19 6.99
CA MET A 139 -14.69 -11.90 6.30
C MET A 139 -15.82 -11.66 5.29
N LEU A 140 -16.40 -12.73 4.73
CA LEU A 140 -17.52 -12.68 3.79
C LEU A 140 -18.89 -12.49 4.46
N ARG A 141 -18.95 -12.31 5.78
CA ARG A 141 -20.22 -12.11 6.50
C ARG A 141 -20.70 -10.67 6.50
N VAL A 142 -19.79 -9.70 6.36
CA VAL A 142 -20.09 -8.27 6.48
C VAL A 142 -19.57 -7.55 5.24
N MET A 143 -20.44 -6.74 4.64
CA MET A 143 -20.05 -5.82 3.58
C MET A 143 -19.82 -4.44 4.20
N LYS A 144 -18.56 -4.01 4.28
CA LYS A 144 -18.17 -2.70 4.81
C LYS A 144 -17.39 -1.92 3.74
N PRO A 145 -18.07 -1.06 2.95
CA PRO A 145 -17.44 -0.31 1.85
C PRO A 145 -16.28 0.59 2.27
N THR A 146 -16.26 1.04 3.53
CA THR A 146 -15.20 1.86 4.09
C THR A 146 -13.95 1.08 4.52
N SER A 147 -13.93 -0.25 4.37
CA SER A 147 -12.79 -1.10 4.71
C SER A 147 -12.24 -1.79 3.47
N PRO A 148 -11.01 -1.47 3.04
CA PRO A 148 -10.34 -2.16 1.93
C PRO A 148 -10.25 -3.68 2.13
N MET A 149 -10.10 -4.13 3.37
CA MET A 149 -10.04 -5.55 3.71
C MET A 149 -11.39 -6.27 3.43
N SER A 150 -12.52 -5.66 3.82
CA SER A 150 -13.86 -6.22 3.53
C SER A 150 -14.12 -6.22 2.03
N MET A 151 -13.86 -5.10 1.36
CA MET A 151 -14.01 -4.99 -0.10
C MET A 151 -13.13 -6.01 -0.82
N GLY A 152 -11.90 -6.24 -0.35
CA GLY A 152 -10.99 -7.24 -0.88
C GLY A 152 -11.55 -8.66 -0.83
N SER A 153 -12.11 -9.09 0.31
CA SER A 153 -12.74 -10.41 0.42
C SER A 153 -13.91 -10.58 -0.54
N TRP A 154 -14.78 -9.58 -0.65
CA TRP A 154 -15.89 -9.61 -1.61
C TRP A 154 -15.43 -9.60 -3.06
N LEU A 155 -14.39 -8.83 -3.39
CA LEU A 155 -13.77 -8.84 -4.71
C LEU A 155 -13.20 -10.21 -5.05
N LEU A 156 -12.43 -10.84 -4.14
CA LEU A 156 -11.92 -12.20 -4.33
C LEU A 156 -13.05 -13.22 -4.49
N GLY A 157 -14.11 -13.11 -3.67
CA GLY A 157 -15.28 -13.97 -3.70
C GLY A 157 -16.09 -13.86 -4.99
N ALA A 158 -16.13 -12.70 -5.64
CA ALA A 158 -16.80 -12.51 -6.92
C ALA A 158 -15.89 -12.83 -8.12
N TYR A 159 -14.65 -12.35 -8.09
CA TYR A 159 -13.69 -12.50 -9.18
C TYR A 159 -13.20 -13.94 -9.34
N GLY A 160 -12.91 -14.64 -8.23
CA GLY A 160 -12.42 -16.02 -8.27
C GLY A 160 -13.34 -16.97 -9.05
N PRO A 161 -14.64 -17.04 -8.73
CA PRO A 161 -15.61 -17.82 -9.49
C PRO A 161 -15.76 -17.37 -10.94
N ALA A 162 -15.74 -16.07 -11.23
CA ALA A 162 -15.81 -15.56 -12.61
C ALA A 162 -14.59 -15.99 -13.44
N ALA A 163 -13.38 -15.85 -12.89
CA ALA A 163 -12.14 -16.29 -13.53
C ALA A 163 -12.10 -17.82 -13.69
N GLY A 164 -12.57 -18.56 -12.68
CA GLY A 164 -12.70 -20.02 -12.73
C GLY A 164 -13.66 -20.50 -13.82
N ALA A 165 -14.86 -19.93 -13.87
CA ALA A 165 -15.83 -20.23 -14.90
C ALA A 165 -15.30 -19.86 -16.30
N ALA A 166 -14.65 -18.70 -16.45
CA ALA A 166 -14.05 -18.30 -17.72
C ALA A 166 -13.00 -19.32 -18.20
N ALA A 167 -12.10 -19.78 -17.32
CA ALA A 167 -11.06 -20.74 -17.67
C ALA A 167 -11.62 -22.13 -17.97
N VAL A 168 -12.52 -22.65 -17.12
CA VAL A 168 -13.09 -24.00 -17.26
C VAL A 168 -13.99 -24.11 -18.48
N LEU A 169 -14.86 -23.13 -18.72
CA LEU A 169 -15.78 -23.15 -19.87
C LEU A 169 -15.03 -22.99 -21.20
N ASP A 170 -13.96 -22.20 -21.23
CA ASP A 170 -13.10 -22.13 -22.42
C ASP A 170 -12.32 -23.44 -22.64
N ALA A 171 -11.76 -24.03 -21.58
CA ALA A 171 -11.01 -25.29 -21.69
C ALA A 171 -11.89 -26.47 -22.13
N THR A 172 -13.12 -26.55 -21.63
CA THR A 172 -14.08 -27.63 -21.96
C THR A 172 -14.84 -27.37 -23.26
N GLY A 173 -14.91 -26.12 -23.73
CA GLY A 173 -15.72 -25.72 -24.88
C GLY A 173 -17.23 -25.72 -24.61
N LEU A 174 -17.66 -25.94 -23.37
CA LEU A 174 -19.06 -25.98 -22.98
C LEU A 174 -19.61 -24.58 -22.73
N PHE A 175 -20.86 -24.33 -23.16
CA PHE A 175 -21.59 -23.08 -22.97
C PHE A 175 -20.77 -21.81 -23.31
N PRO A 176 -20.36 -21.62 -24.58
CA PRO A 176 -19.44 -20.54 -24.97
C PRO A 176 -19.94 -19.13 -24.63
N ARG A 177 -21.27 -18.90 -24.65
CA ARG A 177 -21.88 -17.63 -24.23
C ARG A 177 -21.67 -17.35 -22.74
N LEU A 178 -21.82 -18.38 -21.90
CA LEU A 178 -21.57 -18.26 -20.47
C LEU A 178 -20.07 -18.06 -20.20
N GLY A 179 -19.19 -18.76 -20.92
CA GLY A 179 -17.74 -18.55 -20.84
C GLY A 179 -17.33 -17.14 -21.24
N ALA A 180 -17.95 -16.55 -22.27
CA ALA A 180 -17.73 -15.16 -22.67
C ALA A 180 -18.24 -14.17 -21.61
N ALA A 181 -19.43 -14.39 -21.04
CA ALA A 181 -19.97 -13.58 -19.95
C ALA A 181 -19.08 -13.64 -18.70
N ALA A 182 -18.60 -14.83 -18.33
CA ALA A 182 -17.66 -15.02 -17.23
C ALA A 182 -16.33 -14.30 -17.48
N THR A 183 -15.81 -14.36 -18.71
CA THR A 183 -14.60 -13.65 -19.12
C THR A 183 -14.78 -12.14 -19.01
N ALA A 184 -15.93 -11.61 -19.45
CA ALA A 184 -16.26 -10.19 -19.31
C ALA A 184 -16.37 -9.77 -17.84
N GLY A 185 -17.05 -10.57 -17.00
CA GLY A 185 -17.14 -10.32 -15.56
C GLY A 185 -15.78 -10.30 -14.88
N ALA A 186 -14.91 -11.28 -15.20
CA ALA A 186 -13.55 -11.33 -14.69
C ALA A 186 -12.72 -10.12 -15.16
N ALA A 187 -12.88 -9.66 -16.41
CA ALA A 187 -12.18 -8.49 -16.93
C ALA A 187 -12.67 -7.17 -16.32
N VAL A 188 -13.95 -7.05 -15.94
CA VAL A 188 -14.47 -5.87 -15.23
C VAL A 188 -13.96 -5.83 -13.79
N LEU A 189 -13.94 -6.96 -13.09
CA LEU A 189 -13.46 -7.06 -11.71
C LEU A 189 -11.93 -7.07 -11.60
N GLY A 190 -11.23 -7.49 -12.66
CA GLY A 190 -9.78 -7.66 -12.68
C GLY A 190 -8.98 -6.41 -12.30
N PRO A 191 -9.26 -5.22 -12.85
CA PRO A 191 -8.61 -3.97 -12.44
C PRO A 191 -8.78 -3.66 -10.95
N LEU A 192 -9.96 -3.96 -10.38
CA LEU A 192 -10.21 -3.78 -8.95
C LEU A 192 -9.32 -4.73 -8.15
N VAL A 193 -9.26 -6.01 -8.53
CA VAL A 193 -8.38 -7.01 -7.88
C VAL A 193 -6.89 -6.64 -8.01
N ALA A 194 -6.49 -6.05 -9.13
CA ALA A 194 -5.10 -5.68 -9.37
C ALA A 194 -4.62 -4.50 -8.52
N THR A 195 -5.54 -3.62 -8.10
CA THR A 195 -5.22 -2.34 -7.45
C THR A 195 -5.69 -2.21 -6.01
N TYR A 196 -6.74 -2.92 -5.57
CA TYR A 196 -7.25 -2.77 -4.18
C TYR A 196 -6.21 -3.11 -3.11
N THR A 197 -5.25 -3.97 -3.42
CA THR A 197 -4.17 -4.31 -2.50
C THR A 197 -3.23 -3.13 -2.22
N ALA A 198 -3.12 -2.18 -3.16
CA ALA A 198 -2.46 -0.91 -2.91
C ALA A 198 -3.27 -0.06 -1.93
N ALA A 199 -4.59 0.03 -2.14
CA ALA A 199 -5.48 0.76 -1.24
C ALA A 199 -5.43 0.16 0.18
N LEU A 200 -5.39 -1.17 0.29
CA LEU A 200 -5.25 -1.87 1.56
C LEU A 200 -3.94 -1.53 2.28
N ALA A 201 -2.82 -1.45 1.56
CA ALA A 201 -1.55 -1.03 2.14
C ALA A 201 -1.55 0.46 2.53
N ALA A 202 -2.10 1.32 1.68
CA ALA A 202 -2.14 2.76 1.87
C ALA A 202 -3.11 3.22 2.97
N ASP A 203 -4.13 2.43 3.28
CA ASP A 203 -5.10 2.68 4.37
C ASP A 203 -4.54 2.33 5.76
N THR A 204 -3.25 1.99 5.85
CA THR A 204 -2.56 1.76 7.13
C THR A 204 -1.89 3.04 7.64
N ALA A 205 -1.43 3.02 8.89
CA ALA A 205 -0.62 4.11 9.45
C ALA A 205 0.87 4.03 9.07
N VAL A 206 1.28 3.03 8.28
CA VAL A 206 2.69 2.82 7.93
C VAL A 206 3.16 3.94 6.98
N PRO A 207 4.17 4.75 7.36
CA PRO A 207 4.49 5.99 6.66
C PRO A 207 4.76 5.81 5.16
N SER A 208 5.64 4.87 4.81
CA SER A 208 5.97 4.64 3.40
C SER A 208 4.85 4.01 2.59
N TRP A 209 3.74 3.54 3.18
CA TRP A 209 2.56 3.12 2.41
C TRP A 209 1.50 4.21 2.34
N HIS A 210 1.24 4.88 3.47
CA HIS A 210 0.17 5.87 3.60
C HIS A 210 0.45 7.15 2.81
N ASP A 211 1.67 7.67 2.92
CA ASP A 211 2.00 8.98 2.35
C ASP A 211 2.11 8.95 0.82
N VAL A 212 2.16 7.77 0.22
CA VAL A 212 2.18 7.52 -1.24
C VAL A 212 0.87 6.93 -1.76
N HIS A 213 -0.24 7.10 -1.02
CA HIS A 213 -1.54 6.51 -1.35
C HIS A 213 -2.07 6.89 -2.74
N ARG A 214 -1.61 8.00 -3.33
CA ARG A 214 -2.02 8.44 -4.66
C ARG A 214 -1.28 7.69 -5.76
N GLU A 215 0.01 7.47 -5.57
CA GLU A 215 0.90 6.86 -6.56
C GLU A 215 0.91 5.33 -6.46
N LEU A 216 0.72 4.77 -5.26
CA LEU A 216 0.81 3.33 -5.02
C LEU A 216 -0.15 2.49 -5.88
N PRO A 217 -1.43 2.87 -6.09
CA PRO A 217 -2.32 2.15 -6.99
C PRO A 217 -1.83 2.16 -8.45
N MET A 218 -1.16 3.23 -8.90
CA MET A 218 -0.59 3.31 -10.25
C MET A 218 0.61 2.37 -10.41
N VAL A 219 1.49 2.31 -9.40
CA VAL A 219 2.59 1.33 -9.37
C VAL A 219 2.04 -0.10 -9.39
N PHE A 220 0.98 -0.37 -8.64
CA PHE A 220 0.34 -1.68 -8.62
C PHE A 220 -0.32 -2.03 -9.96
N ALA A 221 -1.05 -1.09 -10.58
CA ALA A 221 -1.65 -1.29 -11.89
C ALA A 221 -0.59 -1.54 -12.98
N GLY A 222 0.48 -0.74 -13.00
CA GLY A 222 1.58 -0.88 -13.95
C GLY A 222 2.29 -2.22 -13.80
N SER A 223 2.75 -2.54 -12.57
CA SER A 223 3.43 -3.81 -12.27
C SER A 223 2.56 -5.04 -12.52
N ALA A 224 1.26 -4.96 -12.25
CA ALA A 224 0.32 -6.03 -12.56
C ALA A 224 0.18 -6.25 -14.07
N THR A 225 0.11 -5.15 -14.83
CA THR A 225 0.04 -5.18 -16.30
C THR A 225 1.34 -5.74 -16.89
N SER A 226 2.50 -5.31 -16.39
CA SER A 226 3.82 -5.86 -16.75
C SER A 226 3.89 -7.36 -16.48
N ALA A 227 3.44 -7.83 -15.31
CA ALA A 227 3.39 -9.24 -14.97
C ALA A 227 2.46 -10.04 -15.88
N ALA A 228 1.24 -9.54 -16.13
CA ALA A 228 0.27 -10.20 -17.00
C ALA A 228 0.76 -10.28 -18.44
N ALA A 229 1.36 -9.20 -18.94
CA ALA A 229 2.03 -9.18 -20.24
C ALA A 229 3.19 -10.18 -20.30
N GLY A 230 4.03 -10.23 -19.26
CA GLY A 230 5.13 -11.18 -19.15
C GLY A 230 4.65 -12.63 -19.13
N MET A 231 3.60 -12.94 -18.36
CA MET A 231 2.94 -14.24 -18.39
C MET A 231 2.43 -14.54 -19.79
N GLY A 232 1.77 -13.59 -20.45
CA GLY A 232 1.32 -13.71 -21.83
C GLY A 232 2.44 -14.05 -22.81
N LEU A 233 3.61 -13.44 -22.66
CA LEU A 233 4.81 -13.78 -23.46
C LEU A 233 5.35 -15.18 -23.15
N VAL A 234 5.20 -15.67 -21.92
CA VAL A 234 5.63 -17.02 -21.51
C VAL A 234 4.65 -18.09 -21.97
N VAL A 235 3.34 -17.87 -21.93
CA VAL A 235 2.35 -18.93 -22.15
C VAL A 235 1.65 -18.87 -23.51
N SER A 236 1.58 -17.70 -24.15
CA SER A 236 0.86 -17.56 -25.43
C SER A 236 1.73 -17.98 -26.63
N PRO A 237 1.11 -18.51 -27.70
CA PRO A 237 1.80 -18.72 -28.96
C PRO A 237 2.38 -17.41 -29.53
N ALA A 238 3.56 -17.46 -30.12
CA ALA A 238 4.26 -16.27 -30.63
C ALA A 238 3.43 -15.44 -31.63
N ARG A 239 2.61 -16.11 -32.45
CA ARG A 239 1.68 -15.48 -33.41
C ARG A 239 0.59 -14.62 -32.76
N GLU A 240 0.19 -14.94 -31.54
CA GLU A 240 -0.88 -14.25 -30.82
C GLU A 240 -0.34 -13.32 -29.72
N ALA A 241 0.95 -13.38 -29.43
CA ALA A 241 1.60 -12.64 -28.34
C ALA A 241 1.90 -11.16 -28.65
N ALA A 242 1.54 -10.64 -29.82
CA ALA A 242 1.79 -9.23 -30.18
C ALA A 242 1.18 -8.22 -29.19
N PRO A 243 -0.11 -8.33 -28.76
CA PRO A 243 -0.68 -7.40 -27.80
C PRO A 243 0.02 -7.42 -26.43
N MET A 244 0.62 -8.55 -26.06
CA MET A 244 1.35 -8.68 -24.79
C MET A 244 2.57 -7.76 -24.75
N ARG A 245 3.22 -7.52 -25.89
CA ARG A 245 4.37 -6.61 -25.98
C ARG A 245 3.94 -5.15 -25.75
N THR A 246 2.83 -4.73 -26.35
CA THR A 246 2.27 -3.39 -26.14
C THR A 246 1.82 -3.20 -24.69
N ALA A 247 1.16 -4.21 -24.12
CA ALA A 247 0.77 -4.19 -22.71
C ALA A 247 1.99 -4.13 -21.78
N ALA A 248 3.09 -4.82 -22.11
CA ALA A 248 4.34 -4.74 -21.34
C ALA A 248 4.91 -3.32 -21.32
N VAL A 249 4.94 -2.64 -22.48
CA VAL A 249 5.40 -1.25 -22.56
C VAL A 249 4.51 -0.33 -21.73
N PHE A 250 3.19 -0.46 -21.86
CA PHE A 250 2.26 0.36 -21.08
C PHE A 250 2.42 0.14 -19.57
N GLY A 251 2.48 -1.13 -19.13
CA GLY A 251 2.68 -1.50 -17.74
C GLY A 251 3.99 -0.96 -17.18
N ALA A 252 5.09 -1.11 -17.93
CA ALA A 252 6.41 -0.63 -17.53
C ALA A 252 6.48 0.89 -17.44
N VAL A 253 5.92 1.61 -18.43
CA VAL A 253 5.87 3.08 -18.39
C VAL A 253 5.07 3.55 -17.18
N LEU A 254 3.89 2.98 -16.93
CA LEU A 254 3.04 3.35 -15.80
C LEU A 254 3.73 3.06 -14.45
N GLU A 255 4.31 1.87 -14.30
CA GLU A 255 5.01 1.45 -13.09
C GLU A 255 6.23 2.35 -12.80
N LEU A 256 7.11 2.52 -13.78
CA LEU A 256 8.36 3.27 -13.62
C LEU A 256 8.09 4.77 -13.42
N ALA A 257 7.13 5.34 -14.16
CA ALA A 257 6.76 6.75 -13.97
C ALA A 257 6.15 7.00 -12.59
N ALA A 258 5.24 6.12 -12.13
CA ALA A 258 4.65 6.23 -10.80
C ALA A 258 5.70 6.02 -9.69
N ALA A 259 6.64 5.08 -9.86
CA ALA A 259 7.75 4.89 -8.94
C ALA A 259 8.65 6.13 -8.86
N LYS A 260 8.98 6.76 -10.00
CA LYS A 260 9.73 8.02 -10.02
C LYS A 260 8.97 9.16 -9.36
N LEU A 261 7.66 9.24 -9.51
CA LEU A 261 6.83 10.23 -8.81
C LEU A 261 6.90 10.05 -7.29
N ILE A 262 6.88 8.81 -6.78
CA ILE A 262 7.12 8.52 -5.36
C ILE A 262 8.49 9.05 -4.92
N GLU A 263 9.55 8.75 -5.69
CA GLU A 263 10.91 9.18 -5.36
C GLU A 263 11.08 10.70 -5.31
N HIS A 264 10.28 11.45 -6.07
CA HIS A 264 10.34 12.91 -6.14
C HIS A 264 9.41 13.60 -5.15
N ARG A 265 8.23 13.04 -4.86
CA ARG A 265 7.19 13.71 -4.07
C ARG A 265 7.16 13.28 -2.62
N ALA A 266 7.57 12.06 -2.31
CA ALA A 266 7.37 11.49 -0.99
C ALA A 266 8.45 11.92 0.04
N GLY A 267 9.32 12.88 -0.28
CA GLY A 267 10.27 13.48 0.66
C GLY A 267 11.04 12.43 1.47
N LEU A 268 11.03 12.56 2.79
CA LEU A 268 11.70 11.64 3.72
C LEU A 268 11.18 10.19 3.62
N VAL A 269 9.88 9.98 3.43
CA VAL A 269 9.27 8.64 3.37
C VAL A 269 9.54 7.90 2.04
N ALA A 270 10.21 8.56 1.08
CA ALA A 270 10.78 7.94 -0.10
C ALA A 270 12.10 7.18 0.20
N GLU A 271 12.82 7.54 1.27
CA GLU A 271 14.13 6.96 1.61
C GLU A 271 14.07 5.43 1.77
N PRO A 272 13.06 4.83 2.45
CA PRO A 272 12.94 3.37 2.57
C PRO A 272 12.82 2.63 1.24
N TYR A 273 12.36 3.30 0.17
CA TYR A 273 12.30 2.72 -1.17
C TYR A 273 13.66 2.64 -1.86
N LYS A 274 14.66 3.39 -1.39
CA LYS A 274 15.98 3.51 -2.00
C LYS A 274 17.07 2.78 -1.21
N THR A 275 16.84 2.51 0.07
CA THR A 275 17.84 1.95 0.99
C THR A 275 17.52 0.52 1.43
N GLY A 276 18.52 -0.15 1.99
CA GLY A 276 18.35 -1.44 2.65
C GLY A 276 17.86 -2.58 1.74
N LYS A 277 16.94 -3.40 2.28
CA LYS A 277 16.39 -4.56 1.57
C LYS A 277 15.38 -4.13 0.51
N ALA A 278 14.52 -3.16 0.81
CA ALA A 278 13.55 -2.64 -0.15
C ALA A 278 14.22 -2.00 -1.36
N GLY A 279 15.23 -1.15 -1.17
CA GLY A 279 15.95 -0.51 -2.28
C GLY A 279 16.58 -1.50 -3.26
N ARG A 280 17.10 -2.63 -2.77
CA ARG A 280 17.62 -3.71 -3.63
C ARG A 280 16.52 -4.35 -4.47
N TYR A 281 15.35 -4.62 -3.88
CA TYR A 281 14.21 -5.15 -4.63
C TYR A 281 13.63 -4.13 -5.60
N MET A 282 13.47 -2.86 -5.21
CA MET A 282 12.97 -1.82 -6.11
C MET A 282 13.90 -1.65 -7.31
N ARG A 283 15.22 -1.59 -7.10
CA ARG A 283 16.20 -1.50 -8.19
C ARG A 283 16.21 -2.74 -9.07
N ALA A 284 16.13 -3.93 -8.49
CA ALA A 284 16.02 -5.16 -9.27
C ALA A 284 14.72 -5.17 -10.10
N GLY A 285 13.61 -4.72 -9.51
CA GLY A 285 12.31 -4.57 -10.18
C GLY A 285 12.37 -3.61 -11.37
N GLU A 286 12.96 -2.43 -11.19
CA GLU A 286 13.17 -1.45 -12.25
C GLU A 286 14.00 -2.03 -13.41
N ILE A 287 15.14 -2.64 -13.10
CA ILE A 287 16.05 -3.22 -14.10
C ILE A 287 15.36 -4.36 -14.85
N LEU A 288 14.74 -5.30 -14.14
CA LEU A 288 14.08 -6.46 -14.74
C LEU A 288 12.87 -6.06 -15.58
N THR A 289 12.10 -5.05 -15.15
CA THR A 289 10.96 -4.54 -15.91
C THR A 289 11.42 -3.82 -17.16
N ALA A 290 12.45 -2.98 -17.08
CA ALA A 290 13.04 -2.31 -18.23
C ALA A 290 13.66 -3.31 -19.23
N ALA A 291 14.47 -4.24 -18.74
CA ALA A 291 15.12 -5.26 -19.56
C ALA A 291 14.11 -6.23 -20.19
N GLY A 292 13.12 -6.69 -19.41
CA GLY A 292 12.04 -7.56 -19.88
C GLY A 292 11.17 -6.87 -20.93
N THR A 293 10.87 -5.59 -20.76
CA THR A 293 10.14 -4.79 -21.75
C THR A 293 10.95 -4.61 -23.02
N ALA A 294 12.21 -4.18 -22.91
CA ALA A 294 13.10 -3.99 -24.05
C ALA A 294 13.33 -5.29 -24.82
N GLY A 295 13.63 -6.40 -24.12
CA GLY A 295 13.74 -7.74 -24.71
C GLY A 295 12.43 -8.20 -25.34
N GLY A 296 11.29 -7.91 -24.70
CA GLY A 296 9.97 -8.18 -25.22
C GLY A 296 9.70 -7.49 -26.55
N VAL A 297 10.05 -6.21 -26.66
CA VAL A 297 9.85 -5.43 -27.89
C VAL A 297 10.83 -5.85 -28.99
N LEU A 298 12.12 -5.98 -28.66
CA LEU A 298 13.19 -6.15 -29.64
C LEU A 298 13.39 -7.60 -30.08
N LEU A 299 13.21 -8.55 -29.16
CA LEU A 299 13.67 -9.93 -29.33
C LEU A 299 12.54 -10.97 -29.27
N ALA A 300 11.41 -10.69 -28.63
CA ALA A 300 10.35 -11.70 -28.50
C ALA A 300 9.71 -12.14 -29.82
N GLY A 301 9.77 -11.30 -30.86
CA GLY A 301 9.34 -11.67 -32.21
C GLY A 301 10.34 -12.58 -32.94
N ARG A 302 11.59 -12.67 -32.47
CA ARG A 302 12.70 -13.39 -33.12
C ARG A 302 12.83 -14.83 -32.65
N GLY A 303 12.21 -15.19 -31.53
CA GLY A 303 12.27 -16.55 -31.00
C GLY A 303 11.45 -16.75 -29.74
N ARG A 304 10.97 -17.99 -29.54
CA ARG A 304 10.17 -18.38 -28.39
C ARG A 304 10.92 -18.27 -27.06
N THR A 305 12.21 -18.58 -27.07
CA THR A 305 13.09 -18.46 -25.90
C THR A 305 13.25 -17.01 -25.47
N ALA A 306 13.48 -16.09 -26.41
CA ALA A 306 13.57 -14.66 -26.12
C ALA A 306 12.26 -14.11 -25.53
N ALA A 307 11.11 -14.52 -26.08
CA ALA A 307 9.80 -14.16 -25.53
C ALA A 307 9.63 -14.68 -24.09
N ALA A 308 9.96 -15.94 -23.83
CA ALA A 308 9.84 -16.54 -22.51
C ALA A 308 10.78 -15.89 -21.49
N LEU A 309 12.04 -15.63 -21.84
CA LEU A 309 13.01 -14.95 -20.98
C LEU A 309 12.57 -13.52 -20.66
N SER A 310 12.10 -12.78 -21.66
CA SER A 310 11.56 -11.42 -21.48
C SER A 310 10.34 -11.43 -20.56
N GLY A 311 9.44 -12.38 -20.75
CA GLY A 311 8.26 -12.54 -19.91
C GLY A 311 8.59 -12.97 -18.47
N ALA A 312 9.56 -13.85 -18.29
CA ALA A 312 10.08 -14.23 -16.97
C ALA A 312 10.72 -13.03 -16.26
N ALA A 313 11.48 -12.20 -16.97
CA ALA A 313 12.04 -10.96 -16.43
C ALA A 313 10.95 -9.98 -15.98
N LEU A 314 9.87 -9.79 -16.76
CA LEU A 314 8.73 -8.95 -16.37
C LEU A 314 7.98 -9.48 -15.13
N LEU A 315 7.78 -10.80 -15.04
CA LEU A 315 7.19 -11.44 -13.86
C LEU A 315 8.06 -11.24 -12.62
N ALA A 316 9.36 -11.49 -12.74
CA ALA A 316 10.32 -11.28 -11.66
C ALA A 316 10.40 -9.80 -11.27
N GLY A 317 10.37 -8.88 -12.24
CA GLY A 317 10.38 -7.44 -12.02
C GLY A 317 9.19 -6.99 -11.17
N SER A 318 7.98 -7.39 -11.57
CA SER A 318 6.75 -7.11 -10.82
C SER A 318 6.77 -7.71 -9.41
N ALA A 319 7.24 -8.95 -9.25
CA ALA A 319 7.41 -9.57 -7.95
C ALA A 319 8.40 -8.76 -7.08
N CYS A 320 9.57 -8.40 -7.61
CA CYS A 320 10.53 -7.55 -6.92
C CYS A 320 9.92 -6.21 -6.50
N THR A 321 9.14 -5.54 -7.35
CA THR A 321 8.43 -4.31 -6.98
C THR A 321 7.49 -4.54 -5.79
N ARG A 322 6.68 -5.61 -5.77
CA ARG A 322 5.77 -5.90 -4.65
C ARG A 322 6.51 -6.20 -3.35
N PHE A 323 7.61 -6.96 -3.41
CA PHE A 323 8.45 -7.23 -2.25
C PHE A 323 9.20 -5.98 -1.76
N GLY A 324 9.64 -5.12 -2.68
CA GLY A 324 10.27 -3.85 -2.38
C GLY A 324 9.32 -2.91 -1.63
N ILE A 325 8.10 -2.76 -2.12
CA ILE A 325 7.04 -1.97 -1.46
C ILE A 325 6.74 -2.53 -0.07
N PHE A 326 6.60 -3.85 0.07
CA PHE A 326 6.37 -4.48 1.38
C PHE A 326 7.50 -4.15 2.37
N HIS A 327 8.75 -4.35 1.95
CA HIS A 327 9.90 -4.07 2.81
C HIS A 327 10.12 -2.58 3.08
N ALA A 328 9.71 -1.68 2.17
CA ALA A 328 9.78 -0.24 2.40
C ALA A 328 8.85 0.16 3.55
N GLY A 329 7.64 -0.40 3.58
CA GLY A 329 6.70 -0.20 4.68
C GLY A 329 7.24 -0.70 6.02
N VAL A 330 7.73 -1.95 6.07
CA VAL A 330 8.31 -2.52 7.30
C VAL A 330 9.46 -1.65 7.83
N GLN A 331 10.42 -1.28 6.97
CA GLN A 331 11.53 -0.41 7.36
C GLN A 331 11.06 0.96 7.87
N SER A 332 10.01 1.53 7.25
CA SER A 332 9.46 2.82 7.68
C SER A 332 8.71 2.75 9.02
N ALA A 333 8.16 1.59 9.36
CA ALA A 333 7.47 1.38 10.63
C ALA A 333 8.45 1.16 11.80
N GLU A 334 9.60 0.57 11.52
CA GLU A 334 10.64 0.28 12.53
C GLU A 334 11.45 1.51 12.95
N ASP A 335 11.58 2.51 12.07
CA ASP A 335 12.32 3.73 12.38
C ASP A 335 11.37 4.90 12.67
N PRO A 336 11.33 5.41 13.93
CA PRO A 336 10.38 6.45 14.31
C PRO A 336 10.60 7.77 13.56
N LYS A 337 11.77 8.01 12.94
CA LYS A 337 12.01 9.23 12.17
C LYS A 337 10.96 9.42 11.06
N TYR A 338 10.53 8.32 10.42
CA TYR A 338 9.54 8.36 9.34
C TYR A 338 8.11 8.63 9.84
N THR A 339 7.87 8.50 11.14
CA THR A 339 6.59 8.86 11.76
C THR A 339 6.63 10.27 12.34
N VAL A 340 7.68 10.61 13.11
CA VAL A 340 7.77 11.88 13.85
C VAL A 340 7.97 13.08 12.93
N VAL A 341 8.95 13.01 12.02
CA VAL A 341 9.36 14.17 11.23
C VAL A 341 8.23 14.66 10.33
N PRO A 342 7.56 13.80 9.52
CA PRO A 342 6.46 14.26 8.67
C PRO A 342 5.27 14.83 9.46
N GLN A 343 4.98 14.28 10.65
CA GLN A 343 3.92 14.81 11.52
C GLN A 343 4.25 16.21 12.03
N ARG A 344 5.49 16.46 12.46
CA ARG A 344 5.93 17.79 12.93
C ARG A 344 5.97 18.82 11.82
N GLU A 345 6.38 18.44 10.62
CA GLU A 345 6.35 19.31 9.44
C GLU A 345 4.92 19.77 9.14
N ARG A 346 3.95 18.85 9.16
CA ARG A 346 2.51 19.18 8.97
C ARG A 346 1.99 20.12 10.06
N LEU A 347 2.33 19.89 11.33
CA LEU A 347 1.95 20.79 12.43
C LEU A 347 2.56 22.18 12.28
N THR A 348 3.83 22.26 11.87
CA THR A 348 4.53 23.53 11.65
C THR A 348 3.92 24.30 10.47
N ALA A 349 3.59 23.61 9.38
CA ALA A 349 2.91 24.19 8.23
C ALA A 349 1.53 24.75 8.62
N ALA A 350 0.72 23.97 9.33
CA ALA A 350 -0.60 24.39 9.80
C ALA A 350 -0.54 25.60 10.76
N ALA A 351 0.47 25.64 11.64
CA ALA A 351 0.71 26.78 12.51
C ALA A 351 1.09 28.05 11.73
N ASN A 352 1.91 27.92 10.68
CA ASN A 352 2.30 29.03 9.81
C ASN A 352 1.12 29.57 9.00
N GLU A 353 0.26 28.70 8.46
CA GLU A 353 -0.96 29.10 7.73
C GLU A 353 -1.95 29.84 8.63
N SER A 354 -2.19 29.33 9.84
CA SER A 354 -3.06 29.97 10.84
C SER A 354 -2.53 31.34 11.27
N GLY A 355 -1.21 31.47 11.41
CA GLY A 355 -0.55 32.74 11.74
C GLY A 355 -0.61 33.78 10.61
N ASN A 356 -0.68 33.35 9.35
CA ASN A 356 -0.78 34.24 8.19
C ASN A 356 -2.23 34.71 7.95
N GLY A 357 -3.22 33.83 8.15
CA GLY A 357 -4.64 34.18 8.09
C GLY A 357 -5.04 35.23 9.15
N ALA A 358 -4.49 35.12 10.36
CA ALA A 358 -4.71 36.10 11.42
C ALA A 358 -4.09 37.49 11.14
N ARG A 359 -3.05 37.57 10.28
CA ARG A 359 -2.46 38.85 9.85
C ARG A 359 -3.25 39.51 8.74
N ASN A 360 -3.78 38.74 7.79
CA ASN A 360 -4.53 39.28 6.64
C ASN A 360 -5.99 39.65 6.95
N GLY A 361 -6.57 39.16 8.05
CA GLY A 361 -7.92 39.53 8.51
C GLY A 361 -7.99 40.74 9.44
N SER A 362 -6.88 41.49 9.59
CA SER A 362 -6.78 42.66 10.50
C SER A 362 -6.58 43.99 9.78
N GLY A 363 -6.89 44.04 8.48
CA GLY A 363 -6.89 45.26 7.64
C GLY A 363 -8.28 45.83 7.45
#